data_AF-A0A1Y1UKU5-F1
#
_entry.id   AF-A0A1Y1UKU5-F1
#
_cell.length_a   1.000
_cell.length_b   1.000
_cell.length_c   1.000
_cell.angle_alpha   90.00
_cell.angle_beta   90.00
_cell.angle_gamma   90.00
#
_symmetry.space_group_name_H-M   'P 1'
#
loop_
_entity.id
_entity.type
_entity.pdbx_description
1 polymer ?
#
loop_
_entity_poly.entity_id
_entity_poly.type
_entity_poly.pdbx_seq_one_letter_code
_entity_poly.pdbx_strand_id
1 'polypeptide(L)'
;MVLGRLMHYTFDALAISAVIAGVKKSTGFGPATDKIPDSSFKSIADSYFSAGEVIFNLAAGQAVTSDYFKKIERSSSFFSGKK
;
A
#
# COMPACT_ATOMS: atom_id res chain seq x y z
N MET A 1 -7.15 -4.53 -29.77
CA MET A 1 -6.89 -5.60 -28.76
C MET A 1 -5.59 -5.43 -27.97
N VAL A 2 -5.03 -4.21 -27.84
CA VAL A 2 -3.77 -3.96 -27.10
C VAL A 2 -3.99 -2.98 -25.94
N LEU A 3 -4.80 -1.94 -26.14
CA LEU A 3 -5.06 -0.90 -25.14
C LEU A 3 -5.66 -1.45 -23.83
N GLY A 4 -6.62 -2.37 -23.91
CA GLY A 4 -7.22 -2.98 -22.71
C GLY A 4 -6.22 -3.79 -21.88
N ARG A 5 -5.29 -4.51 -22.51
CA ARG A 5 -4.26 -5.29 -21.79
C ARG A 5 -3.22 -4.38 -21.14
N LEU A 6 -2.83 -3.31 -21.81
CA LEU A 6 -1.90 -2.34 -21.24
C LEU A 6 -2.50 -1.67 -20.00
N MET A 7 -3.78 -1.27 -20.05
CA MET A 7 -4.48 -0.69 -18.91
C MET A 7 -4.60 -1.67 -17.74
N HIS A 8 -4.83 -2.96 -18.01
CA HIS A 8 -4.83 -3.97 -16.94
C HIS A 8 -3.45 -4.10 -16.29
N TYR A 9 -2.38 -4.22 -17.07
CA TYR A 9 -1.04 -4.36 -16.49
C TYR A 9 -0.58 -3.13 -15.72
N THR A 10 -0.95 -1.91 -16.16
CA THR A 10 -0.65 -0.72 -15.38
C THR A 10 -1.44 -0.67 -14.09
N PHE A 11 -2.72 -1.06 -14.11
CA PHE A 11 -3.54 -1.15 -12.90
C PHE A 11 -3.01 -2.21 -11.92
N ASP A 12 -2.64 -3.39 -12.43
CA ASP A 12 -2.08 -4.47 -11.62
C ASP A 12 -0.75 -4.06 -10.99
N ALA A 13 0.12 -3.38 -11.74
CA ALA A 13 1.36 -2.85 -11.22
C ALA A 13 1.09 -1.82 -10.09
N LEU A 14 0.16 -0.88 -10.29
CA LEU A 14 -0.21 0.06 -9.23
C LEU A 14 -0.85 -0.61 -8.01
N ALA A 15 -1.63 -1.66 -8.21
CA ALA A 15 -2.20 -2.44 -7.11
C ALA A 15 -1.10 -3.13 -6.30
N ILE A 16 -0.12 -3.75 -6.96
CA ILE A 16 1.03 -4.39 -6.31
C ILE A 16 1.85 -3.35 -5.54
N SER A 17 2.13 -2.19 -6.12
CA SER A 17 2.90 -1.14 -5.42
C SER A 17 2.15 -0.60 -4.20
N ALA A 18 0.82 -0.46 -4.27
CA ALA A 18 -0.01 -0.06 -3.13
C ALA A 18 -0.02 -1.11 -2.01
N VAL A 19 -0.04 -2.40 -2.33
CA VAL A 19 0.09 -3.48 -1.33
C VAL A 19 1.44 -3.38 -0.61
N ILE A 20 2.53 -3.18 -1.34
CA ILE A 20 3.88 -3.03 -0.76
C ILE A 20 3.95 -1.78 0.13
N ALA A 21 3.32 -0.67 -0.27
CA ALA A 21 3.21 0.52 0.57
C ALA A 21 2.45 0.23 1.88
N GLY A 22 1.39 -0.59 1.83
CA GLY A 22 0.69 -1.08 3.01
C GLY A 22 1.56 -1.92 3.94
N VAL A 23 2.39 -2.82 3.39
CA VAL A 23 3.38 -3.58 4.17
C VAL A 23 4.37 -2.65 4.86
N LYS A 24 4.91 -1.66 4.14
CA LYS A 24 5.83 -0.66 4.71
C LYS A 24 5.18 0.15 5.83
N LYS A 25 3.92 0.56 5.67
CA LYS A 25 3.19 1.35 6.68
C LYS A 25 2.78 0.55 7.91
N SER A 26 2.51 -0.75 7.75
CA SER A 26 2.10 -1.64 8.86
C SER A 26 3.28 -2.24 9.63
N THR A 27 4.39 -2.51 8.96
CA THR A 27 5.56 -3.20 9.54
C THR A 27 6.77 -2.30 9.77
N GLY A 28 6.85 -1.16 9.07
CA GLY A 28 8.03 -0.31 9.03
C GLY A 28 9.13 -0.77 8.05
N PHE A 29 8.96 -1.92 7.38
CA PHE A 29 9.95 -2.47 6.45
C PHE A 29 9.54 -2.25 4.99
N GLY A 30 10.46 -1.71 4.18
CA GLY A 30 10.25 -1.46 2.76
C GLY A 30 11.27 -2.19 1.87
N PRO A 31 11.07 -2.14 0.54
CA PRO A 31 12.03 -2.67 -0.43
C PRO A 31 13.39 -1.96 -0.31
N ALA A 32 14.48 -2.71 -0.30
CA ALA A 32 15.83 -2.17 -0.23
C ALA A 32 16.32 -1.74 -1.63
N THR A 33 15.77 -0.66 -2.17
CA THR A 33 16.13 -0.14 -3.51
C THR A 33 17.59 0.32 -3.60
N ASP A 34 18.23 0.63 -2.47
CA ASP A 34 19.66 0.92 -2.39
C ASP A 34 20.57 -0.26 -2.76
N LYS A 35 20.03 -1.49 -2.76
CA LYS A 35 20.77 -2.68 -3.22
C LYS A 35 20.73 -2.86 -4.73
N ILE A 36 20.00 -2.01 -5.47
CA ILE A 36 19.95 -2.07 -6.94
C ILE A 36 21.23 -1.40 -7.47
N PRO A 37 22.10 -2.14 -8.20
CA PRO A 37 23.40 -1.64 -8.61
C PRO A 37 23.31 -0.54 -9.70
N ASP A 38 22.28 -0.58 -10.54
CA ASP A 38 22.07 0.36 -11.62
C ASP A 38 21.18 1.53 -11.17
N SER A 39 21.64 2.76 -11.39
CA SER A 39 20.95 3.98 -10.96
C SER A 39 19.63 4.24 -11.68
N SER A 40 19.51 3.81 -12.94
CA SER A 40 18.29 3.97 -13.73
C SER A 40 17.20 3.04 -13.22
N PHE A 41 17.54 1.76 -13.00
CA PHE A 41 16.62 0.79 -12.42
C PHE A 41 16.25 1.15 -10.98
N LYS A 42 17.19 1.69 -10.19
CA LYS A 42 16.89 2.22 -8.86
C LYS A 42 15.84 3.32 -8.94
N SER A 43 16.03 4.32 -9.79
CA SER A 43 15.10 5.44 -9.93
C SER A 43 13.70 5.00 -10.37
N ILE A 44 13.62 4.02 -11.28
CA ILE A 44 12.34 3.43 -11.70
C ILE A 44 11.66 2.71 -10.53
N ALA A 45 12.41 1.90 -9.78
CA ALA A 45 11.88 1.20 -8.61
C ALA A 45 11.40 2.17 -7.52
N ASP A 46 12.19 3.20 -7.21
CA ASP A 46 11.83 4.26 -6.26
C ASP A 46 10.54 4.97 -6.69
N SER A 47 10.44 5.33 -7.98
CA SER A 47 9.23 5.97 -8.54
C SER A 47 8.01 5.05 -8.47
N TYR A 48 8.20 3.77 -8.78
CA TYR A 48 7.13 2.78 -8.75
C TYR A 48 6.59 2.54 -7.33
N PHE A 49 7.46 2.39 -6.34
CA PHE A 49 7.04 2.25 -4.95
C PHE A 49 6.45 3.54 -4.38
N SER A 50 6.98 4.70 -4.77
CA SER A 50 6.42 6.01 -4.40
C SER A 50 4.99 6.19 -4.93
N ALA A 51 4.71 5.78 -6.17
CA ALA A 51 3.35 5.79 -6.71
C ALA A 51 2.40 4.92 -5.87
N GLY A 52 2.86 3.75 -5.42
CA GLY A 52 2.10 2.87 -4.53
C GLY A 52 1.73 3.53 -3.20
N GLU A 53 2.64 4.32 -2.62
CA GLU A 53 2.37 5.06 -1.38
C GLU A 53 1.26 6.10 -1.55
N VAL A 54 1.24 6.81 -2.68
CA VAL A 54 0.17 7.77 -2.99
C VAL A 54 -1.17 7.07 -3.09
N ILE A 55 -1.26 5.99 -3.87
CA ILE A 55 -2.50 5.24 -4.08
C ILE A 55 -2.98 4.62 -2.76
N PHE A 56 -2.08 4.01 -1.97
CA PHE A 56 -2.42 3.44 -0.68
C PHE A 56 -2.96 4.50 0.29
N ASN A 57 -2.31 5.66 0.37
CA ASN A 57 -2.76 6.74 1.25
C ASN A 57 -4.10 7.32 0.81
N LEU A 58 -4.34 7.46 -0.49
CA LEU A 58 -5.64 7.86 -1.02
C LEU A 58 -6.72 6.85 -0.61
N ALA A 59 -6.49 5.56 -0.86
CA ALA A 59 -7.44 4.50 -0.51
C ALA A 59 -7.72 4.45 1.00
N ALA A 60 -6.67 4.54 1.83
CA ALA A 60 -6.80 4.59 3.28
C ALA A 60 -7.55 5.85 3.76
N GLY A 61 -7.28 7.00 3.14
CA GLY A 61 -8.01 8.25 3.41
C GLY A 61 -9.50 8.11 3.12
N GLN A 62 -9.84 7.57 1.95
CA GLN A 62 -11.24 7.30 1.57
C GLN A 62 -11.91 6.30 2.52
N ALA A 63 -11.18 5.28 3.00
CA ALA A 63 -11.69 4.34 3.96
C ALA A 63 -11.98 4.98 5.34
N VAL A 64 -11.28 6.05 5.72
CA VAL A 64 -11.54 6.74 7.00
C VAL A 64 -12.69 7.74 6.88
N THR A 65 -12.90 8.34 5.71
CA THR A 65 -13.93 9.37 5.48
C THR A 65 -15.26 8.81 4.99
N SER A 66 -15.30 7.56 4.53
CA SER A 66 -16.50 6.95 3.96
C SER A 66 -17.38 6.28 5.03
N ASP A 67 -18.69 6.52 4.95
CA ASP A 67 -19.70 5.87 5.80
C ASP A 67 -19.78 4.34 5.62
N TYR A 68 -19.20 3.80 4.53
CA TYR A 68 -19.14 2.36 4.27
C TYR A 68 -18.10 1.63 5.11
N PHE A 69 -17.21 2.36 5.80
CA PHE A 69 -16.18 1.79 6.64
C PHE A 69 -16.44 2.13 8.11
N LYS A 70 -16.27 1.14 8.97
CA LYS A 70 -16.42 1.31 10.42
C LYS A 70 -15.07 1.13 11.10
N LYS A 71 -14.77 1.98 12.08
CA LYS A 71 -13.63 1.78 12.95
C LYS A 71 -13.86 0.51 13.78
N ILE A 72 -12.98 -0.47 13.61
CA ILE A 72 -12.98 -1.67 14.44
C ILE A 72 -12.40 -1.27 15.79
N GLU A 73 -13.25 -1.13 16.81
CA GLU A 73 -12.78 -1.04 18.18
C GLU A 73 -12.10 -2.37 18.52
N ARG A 74 -10.81 -2.31 18.86
CA ARG A 74 -10.10 -3.48 19.36
C ARG A 74 -10.72 -3.82 20.70
N SER A 75 -11.63 -4.80 20.71
CA SER A 75 -12.40 -5.20 21.89
C SER A 75 -11.47 -5.33 23.11
N SER A 76 -11.63 -4.40 24.05
CA SER A 76 -10.98 -4.43 25.36
C SER A 76 -11.58 -5.51 26.28
N SER A 77 -12.45 -6.38 25.76
CA SER A 77 -13.06 -7.50 26.47
C SER A 77 -12.07 -8.54 27.00
N PHE A 78 -10.79 -8.46 26.61
CA PHE A 78 -9.75 -9.35 27.15
C PHE A 78 -9.23 -8.92 28.53
N PHE A 79 -9.45 -7.67 28.95
CA PHE A 79 -8.95 -7.15 30.24
C PHE A 79 -10.04 -6.89 31.29
N SER A 80 -11.33 -7.01 30.92
CA SER A 80 -12.46 -6.84 31.85
C SER A 80 -12.99 -8.20 32.33
N GLY A 81 -12.18 -8.89 33.11
CA GLY A 81 -12.50 -10.25 33.54
C GLY A 81 -11.59 -10.75 34.64
N LYS A 82 -11.47 -10.00 35.74
CA LYS A 82 -11.13 -10.46 37.10
C LYS A 82 -11.07 -9.26 38.05
N LYS A 83 -12.18 -8.96 38.71
CA LYS A 83 -12.21 -8.47 40.08
C LYS A 83 -13.07 -9.43 40.88
#